data_AF-A0A7S7U3H3-F1
#
_entry.id   AF-A0A7S7U3H3-F1
#
_cell.length_a   1.000
_cell.length_b   1.000
_cell.length_c   1.000
_cell.angle_alpha   90.00
_cell.angle_beta   90.00
_cell.angle_gamma   90.00
#
_symmetry.space_group_name_H-M   'P 1'
#
loop_
_entity.id
_entity.type
_entity.pdbx_description
1 polymer ?
#
loop_
_entity_poly.entity_id
_entity_poly.type
_entity_poly.pdbx_seq_one_letter_code
_entity_poly.pdbx_strand_id
1 'polypeptide(L)'
;MKLALMTDETIGLVVTLPNGPQIIDIARSAGVFVPHDPLSSGLLNGAFKDGADWPSILKHWERLQWPLRRLALIAESCPDHPSLVVQSLADRQLKGESAIPIVAIDITDMQPLDERDPTGWRAMKRQFVTPSQEAVEADPTATAETAQVIGFARPNKDESSKR
;
A
#
# COMPACT_ATOMS: atom_id res chain seq x y z
N MET A 1 1.70 -7.89 -10.13
CA MET A 1 3.15 -7.94 -10.49
C MET A 1 3.88 -8.70 -9.38
N LYS A 2 5.02 -9.34 -9.68
CA LYS A 2 5.72 -10.21 -8.70
C LYS A 2 7.23 -9.98 -8.75
N LEU A 3 7.92 -10.13 -7.63
CA LEU A 3 9.39 -10.24 -7.65
C LEU A 3 9.82 -11.68 -7.92
N ALA A 4 10.93 -11.87 -8.61
CA ALA A 4 11.49 -13.19 -8.88
C ALA A 4 13.02 -13.16 -8.78
N LEU A 5 13.61 -14.19 -8.18
CA LEU A 5 15.05 -14.39 -8.22
C LEU A 5 15.47 -14.87 -9.62
N MET A 6 16.55 -14.30 -10.14
CA MET A 6 17.16 -14.66 -11.41
C MET A 6 18.41 -15.55 -11.18
N THR A 7 18.96 -16.09 -12.27
CA THR A 7 20.01 -17.14 -12.27
C THR A 7 21.35 -16.59 -11.83
N ASP A 8 21.54 -15.28 -11.94
CA ASP A 8 22.71 -14.51 -11.51
C ASP A 8 22.52 -13.88 -10.13
N GLU A 9 21.62 -14.42 -9.31
CA GLU A 9 21.26 -13.91 -7.98
C GLU A 9 20.67 -12.49 -7.98
N THR A 10 20.35 -11.95 -9.16
CA THR A 10 19.64 -10.67 -9.29
C THR A 10 18.15 -10.85 -9.08
N ILE A 11 17.46 -9.77 -8.75
CA ILE A 11 16.00 -9.78 -8.60
C ILE A 11 15.36 -9.09 -9.79
N GLY A 12 14.44 -9.79 -10.43
CA GLY A 12 13.62 -9.29 -11.50
C GLY A 12 12.18 -8.99 -11.08
N LEU A 13 11.54 -8.09 -11.80
CA LEU A 13 10.12 -7.78 -11.69
C LEU A 13 9.37 -8.50 -12.82
N VAL A 14 8.53 -9.45 -12.46
CA VAL A 14 7.65 -10.17 -13.39
C VAL A 14 6.42 -9.32 -13.67
N VAL A 15 6.26 -9.00 -14.95
CA VAL A 15 5.17 -8.20 -15.51
C VAL A 15 4.51 -8.95 -16.67
N THR A 16 3.24 -8.67 -16.91
CA THR A 16 2.53 -9.16 -18.09
C THR A 16 2.41 -8.00 -19.07
N LEU A 17 3.15 -8.06 -20.16
CA LEU A 17 3.14 -7.06 -21.23
C LEU A 17 2.35 -7.60 -22.44
N PRO A 18 2.02 -6.76 -23.44
CA PRO A 18 1.25 -7.21 -24.62
C PRO A 18 1.86 -8.41 -25.35
N ASN A 19 3.19 -8.53 -25.32
CA ASN A 19 3.94 -9.63 -25.94
C ASN A 19 4.07 -10.87 -25.02
N GLY A 20 3.36 -10.90 -23.88
CA GLY A 20 3.35 -12.00 -22.92
C GLY A 20 4.08 -11.71 -21.61
N PRO A 21 4.26 -12.75 -20.76
CA PRO A 21 4.97 -12.63 -19.49
C PRO A 21 6.46 -12.33 -19.71
N GLN A 22 6.93 -11.27 -19.07
CA GLN A 22 8.32 -10.81 -19.16
C GLN A 22 8.87 -10.53 -17.76
N ILE A 23 10.19 -10.59 -17.65
CA ILE A 23 10.94 -10.25 -16.44
C ILE A 23 11.83 -9.04 -16.73
N ILE A 24 11.71 -8.01 -15.89
CA ILE A 24 12.54 -6.80 -15.96
C ILE A 24 13.64 -6.94 -14.91
N ASP A 25 14.91 -6.82 -15.32
CA ASP A 25 16.03 -6.74 -14.36
C ASP A 25 15.98 -5.37 -13.67
N ILE A 26 15.66 -5.37 -12.37
CA ILE A 26 15.36 -4.12 -11.63
C ILE A 26 16.61 -3.26 -11.48
N ALA A 27 17.73 -3.86 -11.11
CA ALA A 27 18.98 -3.15 -10.85
C ALA A 27 19.52 -2.55 -12.14
N ARG A 28 19.54 -3.32 -13.23
CA ARG A 28 20.00 -2.83 -14.54
C ARG A 28 19.02 -1.82 -15.16
N SER A 29 17.74 -1.87 -14.78
CA SER A 29 16.72 -0.95 -15.27
C SER A 29 16.53 0.32 -14.45
N ALA A 30 17.23 0.50 -13.33
CA ALA A 30 17.09 1.68 -12.48
C ALA A 30 17.48 3.00 -13.19
N GLY A 31 18.25 2.92 -14.28
CA GLY A 31 18.61 4.07 -15.12
C GLY A 31 17.44 4.70 -15.87
N VAL A 32 16.33 3.98 -16.04
CA VAL A 32 15.10 4.47 -16.71
C VAL A 32 14.53 5.73 -16.05
N PHE A 33 14.80 5.91 -14.75
CA PHE A 33 14.31 7.06 -14.00
C PHE A 33 15.21 8.30 -14.13
N VAL A 34 16.41 8.20 -14.70
CA VAL A 34 17.34 9.33 -14.80
C VAL A 34 17.06 10.12 -16.08
N PRO A 35 17.00 11.47 -16.06
CA PRO A 35 17.24 12.37 -14.93
C PRO A 35 15.98 12.76 -14.13
N HIS A 36 14.80 12.26 -14.50
CA HIS A 36 13.51 12.80 -14.07
C HIS A 36 13.04 12.36 -12.68
N ASP A 37 13.56 11.25 -12.15
CA ASP A 37 13.20 10.67 -10.86
C ASP A 37 14.41 9.96 -10.21
N PRO A 38 15.42 10.72 -9.77
CA PRO A 38 16.61 10.15 -9.14
C PRO A 38 16.30 9.41 -7.82
N LEU A 39 15.18 9.73 -7.18
CA LEU A 39 14.77 9.08 -5.93
C LEU A 39 14.34 7.63 -6.16
N SER A 40 13.49 7.37 -7.17
CA SER A 40 13.17 5.99 -7.57
C SER A 40 14.40 5.22 -7.99
N SER A 41 15.27 5.84 -8.78
CA SER A 41 16.54 5.22 -9.19
C SER A 41 17.40 4.84 -7.97
N GLY A 42 17.51 5.75 -7.00
CA GLY A 42 18.27 5.54 -5.77
C GLY A 42 17.68 4.44 -4.88
N LEU A 43 16.35 4.40 -4.72
CA LEU A 43 15.67 3.37 -3.93
C LEU A 43 15.84 1.98 -4.54
N LEU A 44 15.66 1.85 -5.86
CA LEU A 44 15.81 0.57 -6.54
C LEU A 44 17.27 0.11 -6.56
N ASN A 45 18.21 1.00 -6.86
CA ASN A 45 19.63 0.67 -6.78
C ASN A 45 20.03 0.27 -5.35
N GLY A 46 19.61 1.02 -4.34
CA GLY A 46 19.94 0.72 -2.95
C GLY A 46 19.39 -0.63 -2.47
N ALA A 47 18.24 -1.07 -2.99
CA ALA A 47 17.60 -2.32 -2.58
C ALA A 47 17.98 -3.55 -3.41
N PHE A 48 18.34 -3.37 -4.69
CA PHE A 48 18.48 -4.50 -5.63
C PHE A 48 19.85 -4.60 -6.31
N LYS A 49 20.74 -3.59 -6.17
CA LYS A 49 22.04 -3.58 -6.87
C LYS A 49 22.97 -4.72 -6.44
N ASP A 50 22.96 -5.05 -5.14
CA ASP A 50 23.82 -6.08 -4.57
C ASP A 50 23.17 -7.48 -4.61
N GLY A 51 22.10 -7.64 -5.39
CA GLY A 51 21.40 -8.91 -5.56
C GLY A 51 20.30 -9.13 -4.52
N ALA A 52 20.14 -10.39 -4.10
CA ALA A 52 18.98 -10.87 -3.36
C ALA A 52 19.03 -10.69 -1.82
N ASP A 53 19.13 -9.45 -1.34
CA ASP A 53 18.98 -9.12 0.09
C ASP A 53 17.50 -8.99 0.49
N TRP A 54 16.82 -10.14 0.59
CA TRP A 54 15.40 -10.21 0.95
C TRP A 54 15.05 -9.49 2.26
N PRO A 55 15.82 -9.60 3.36
CA PRO A 55 15.57 -8.82 4.57
C PRO A 55 15.49 -7.32 4.34
N SER A 56 16.42 -6.74 3.58
CA SER A 56 16.42 -5.29 3.28
C SER A 56 15.25 -4.89 2.38
N ILE A 57 14.93 -5.72 1.38
CA ILE A 57 13.78 -5.48 0.49
C ILE A 57 12.47 -5.48 1.27
N LEU A 58 12.28 -6.45 2.16
CA LEU A 58 11.09 -6.55 3.01
C LEU A 58 11.01 -5.38 3.99
N LYS A 59 12.13 -4.99 4.61
CA LYS A 59 12.20 -3.84 5.52
C LYS A 59 11.79 -2.52 4.86
N HIS A 60 12.08 -2.37 3.57
CA HIS A 60 11.80 -1.16 2.81
C HIS A 60 10.62 -1.29 1.84
N TRP A 61 9.82 -2.35 1.96
CA TRP A 61 8.82 -2.74 0.98
C TRP A 61 7.83 -1.63 0.62
N GLU A 62 7.26 -0.95 1.61
CA GLU A 62 6.30 0.14 1.40
C GLU A 62 6.87 1.25 0.50
N ARG A 63 8.18 1.51 0.58
CA ARG A 63 8.85 2.53 -0.23
C ARG A 63 9.24 2.02 -1.61
N LEU A 64 9.40 0.72 -1.78
CA LEU A 64 9.77 0.08 -3.05
C LEU A 64 8.55 -0.16 -3.95
N GLN A 65 7.34 -0.28 -3.39
CA GLN A 65 6.13 -0.52 -4.19
C GLN A 65 5.92 0.53 -5.28
N TRP A 66 5.99 1.82 -4.93
CA TRP A 66 5.79 2.90 -5.90
C TRP A 66 6.80 2.90 -7.06
N PRO A 67 8.13 2.87 -6.83
CA PRO A 67 9.10 2.82 -7.92
C PRO A 67 9.01 1.53 -8.74
N LEU A 68 8.67 0.39 -8.13
CA LEU A 68 8.45 -0.88 -8.87
C LEU A 68 7.23 -0.79 -9.79
N ARG A 69 6.11 -0.23 -9.32
CA ARG A 69 4.94 0.02 -10.18
C ARG A 69 5.28 0.97 -11.31
N ARG A 70 6.04 2.03 -11.02
CA ARG A 70 6.46 3.00 -12.03
C ARG A 70 7.37 2.36 -13.08
N LEU A 71 8.27 1.46 -12.67
CA LEU A 71 9.11 0.70 -13.59
C LEU A 71 8.26 -0.19 -14.52
N ALA A 72 7.26 -0.88 -13.97
CA ALA A 72 6.33 -1.68 -14.77
C ALA A 72 5.55 -0.83 -15.79
N LEU A 73 5.06 0.34 -15.38
CA LEU A 73 4.37 1.27 -16.27
C LEU A 73 5.28 1.76 -17.40
N ILE A 74 6.54 2.06 -17.11
CA ILE A 74 7.48 2.50 -18.15
C ILE A 74 7.79 1.36 -19.13
N ALA A 75 7.91 0.12 -18.64
CA ALA A 75 8.08 -1.03 -19.51
C ALA A 75 6.88 -1.27 -20.43
N GLU A 76 5.67 -0.94 -19.95
CA GLU A 76 4.45 -1.00 -20.75
C GLU A 76 4.35 0.13 -21.76
N SER A 77 4.66 1.37 -21.37
CA SER A 77 4.51 2.55 -22.25
C SER A 77 5.67 2.73 -23.23
N CYS A 78 6.87 2.33 -22.83
CA CYS A 78 8.14 2.57 -23.54
C CYS A 78 9.04 1.31 -23.50
N PRO A 79 8.62 0.19 -24.12
CA PRO A 79 9.37 -1.07 -24.06
C PRO A 79 10.77 -0.98 -24.66
N ASP A 80 11.01 -0.07 -25.61
CA ASP A 80 12.30 0.13 -26.29
C ASP A 80 13.23 1.12 -25.57
N HIS A 81 12.94 1.47 -24.32
CA HIS A 81 13.75 2.41 -23.55
C HIS A 81 15.20 1.87 -23.38
N PRO A 82 16.26 2.63 -23.70
CA PRO A 82 17.63 2.12 -23.79
C PRO A 82 18.18 1.59 -22.46
N SER A 83 17.70 2.14 -21.35
CA SER A 83 18.09 1.68 -20.00
C SER A 83 17.17 0.59 -19.44
N LEU A 84 16.16 0.14 -20.18
CA LEU A 84 15.25 -0.91 -19.72
C LEU A 84 15.78 -2.28 -20.17
N VAL A 85 15.97 -3.19 -19.23
CA VAL A 85 16.47 -4.54 -19.50
C VAL A 85 15.34 -5.53 -19.26
N VAL A 86 14.74 -6.01 -20.35
CA VAL A 86 13.60 -6.94 -20.33
C VAL A 86 13.96 -8.26 -20.97
N GLN A 87 13.50 -9.36 -20.39
CA GLN A 87 13.69 -10.71 -20.91
C GLN A 87 12.35 -11.45 -20.96
N SER A 88 12.12 -12.20 -22.04
CA SER A 88 10.96 -13.07 -22.17
C SER A 88 11.07 -14.26 -21.21
N LEU A 89 9.99 -14.55 -20.48
CA LEU A 89 9.97 -15.71 -19.59
C LEU A 89 10.01 -17.03 -20.38
N ALA A 90 9.43 -17.05 -21.58
CA ALA A 90 9.44 -18.22 -22.46
C ALA A 90 10.85 -18.54 -22.97
N ASP A 91 11.61 -17.52 -23.38
CA ASP A 91 12.98 -17.67 -23.88
C ASP A 91 13.92 -18.23 -22.81
N ARG A 92 13.62 -17.91 -21.55
CA ARG A 92 14.38 -18.38 -20.39
C ARG A 92 14.11 -19.84 -20.05
N GLN A 93 12.84 -20.25 -20.11
CA GLN A 93 12.45 -21.65 -19.97
C GLN A 93 13.03 -22.52 -21.09
N LEU A 94 13.11 -21.99 -22.32
CA LEU A 94 13.69 -22.67 -23.47
C LEU A 94 15.21 -22.86 -23.38
N LYS A 95 15.92 -21.96 -22.69
CA LYS A 95 17.39 -22.04 -22.52
C LYS A 95 17.85 -23.06 -21.47
N GLY A 96 16.93 -23.81 -20.85
CA GLY A 96 17.28 -24.81 -19.84
C GLY A 96 17.89 -24.20 -18.57
N GLU A 97 17.73 -22.89 -18.37
CA GLU A 97 17.97 -22.27 -17.07
C GLU A 97 16.96 -22.88 -16.11
N SER A 98 17.45 -23.83 -15.30
CA SER A 98 16.73 -24.62 -14.30
C SER A 98 15.55 -23.85 -13.75
N ALA A 99 14.36 -24.47 -13.76
CA ALA A 99 13.11 -23.93 -13.25
C ALA A 99 13.32 -23.26 -11.88
N ILE A 100 13.64 -21.97 -11.90
CA ILE A 100 14.01 -21.25 -10.69
C ILE A 100 12.76 -21.24 -9.84
N PRO A 101 12.81 -21.68 -8.57
CA PRO A 101 11.69 -21.49 -7.68
C PRO A 101 11.47 -19.98 -7.58
N ILE A 102 10.45 -19.49 -8.28
CA ILE A 102 10.00 -18.12 -8.18
C ILE A 102 9.52 -17.96 -6.73
N VAL A 103 10.38 -17.45 -5.86
CA VAL A 103 9.96 -16.91 -4.57
C VAL A 103 9.30 -15.58 -4.89
N ALA A 104 8.00 -15.66 -5.18
CA ALA A 104 7.20 -14.50 -5.52
C ALA A 104 6.74 -13.80 -4.26
N ILE A 105 7.17 -12.55 -4.08
CA ILE A 105 6.38 -11.59 -3.32
C ILE A 105 5.35 -11.03 -4.29
N ASP A 106 4.08 -11.39 -4.08
CA ASP A 106 2.99 -10.73 -4.79
C ASP A 106 2.92 -9.27 -4.34
N ILE A 107 3.11 -8.37 -5.29
CA ILE A 107 2.81 -6.95 -5.09
C ILE A 107 1.31 -6.83 -5.27
N THR A 108 0.59 -7.04 -4.17
CA THR A 108 -0.84 -6.74 -4.09
C THR A 108 -1.02 -5.29 -3.68
N ASP A 109 -1.97 -4.62 -4.33
CA ASP A 109 -2.48 -3.34 -3.84
C ASP A 109 -3.28 -3.64 -2.59
N MET A 110 -2.59 -3.70 -1.44
CA MET A 110 -3.26 -3.51 -0.17
C MET A 110 -3.88 -2.12 -0.27
N GLN A 111 -5.21 -2.04 -0.43
CA GLN A 111 -5.92 -0.81 -0.08
C GLN A 111 -5.35 -0.40 1.28
N PRO A 112 -4.93 0.87 1.45
CA PRO A 112 -4.57 1.34 2.78
C PRO A 112 -5.73 0.92 3.66
N LEU A 113 -5.46 0.03 4.62
CA LEU A 113 -6.47 -0.52 5.52
C LEU A 113 -7.25 0.68 5.99
N ASP A 114 -8.49 0.83 5.50
CA ASP A 114 -9.27 2.06 5.61
C ASP A 114 -9.06 2.58 7.00
N GLU A 115 -8.33 3.70 7.07
CA GLU A 115 -7.76 4.29 8.28
C GLU A 115 -8.76 4.08 9.40
N ARG A 116 -8.50 3.04 10.21
CA ARG A 116 -9.52 2.43 11.07
C ARG A 116 -9.82 3.47 12.11
N ASP A 117 -10.82 4.31 11.83
CA ASP A 117 -11.14 5.53 12.56
C ASP A 117 -11.49 5.12 13.98
N PRO A 118 -10.51 5.07 14.88
CA PRO A 118 -10.70 4.42 16.17
C PRO A 118 -11.58 5.30 17.05
N THR A 119 -11.67 6.59 16.68
CA THR A 119 -12.53 7.61 17.25
C THR A 119 -13.95 7.59 16.69
N GLY A 120 -14.22 6.89 15.59
CA GLY A 120 -15.51 6.96 14.88
C GLY A 120 -15.88 8.37 14.40
N TRP A 121 -14.92 9.28 14.29
CA TRP A 121 -15.10 10.69 13.95
C TRP A 121 -15.82 10.90 12.61
N ARG A 122 -15.48 10.09 11.60
CA ARG A 122 -16.11 10.06 10.28
C ARG A 122 -17.55 9.56 10.37
N ALA A 123 -17.82 8.58 11.23
CA ALA A 123 -19.19 8.11 11.48
C ALA A 123 -20.01 9.20 12.20
N MET A 124 -19.42 9.87 13.20
CA MET A 124 -20.02 10.99 13.91
C MET A 124 -20.36 12.14 12.95
N LYS A 125 -19.43 12.57 12.09
CA LYS A 125 -19.70 13.62 11.08
C LYS A 125 -20.87 13.30 10.17
N ARG A 126 -21.06 12.04 9.79
CA ARG A 126 -22.18 11.63 8.92
C ARG A 126 -23.53 11.76 9.61
N GLN A 127 -23.60 11.56 10.93
CA GLN A 127 -24.83 11.75 11.70
C GLN A 127 -25.22 13.22 11.84
N PHE A 128 -24.24 14.13 11.86
CA PHE A 128 -24.49 15.58 12.02
C PHE A 128 -24.67 16.36 10.71
N VAL A 129 -24.52 15.70 9.54
CA VAL A 129 -24.63 16.36 8.21
C VAL A 129 -25.96 16.03 7.51
N THR A 130 -26.83 15.22 8.09
CA THR A 130 -28.20 15.05 7.59
C THR A 130 -29.10 16.12 8.21
N PRO A 131 -29.53 17.17 7.50
CA PRO A 131 -30.72 17.88 7.92
C PRO A 131 -31.91 16.93 7.71
N SER A 132 -32.58 16.53 8.78
CA SER A 132 -33.93 15.98 8.66
C SER A 132 -34.81 17.09 8.08
N GLN A 133 -35.09 17.01 6.78
CA GLN A 133 -36.32 17.56 6.23
C GLN A 133 -37.46 16.64 6.69
N GLU A 134 -37.84 16.76 7.96
CA GLU A 134 -39.21 16.44 8.34
C GLU A 134 -39.96 17.76 8.34
N ALA A 135 -40.78 17.94 7.30
CA ALA A 135 -41.85 18.90 7.30
C ALA A 135 -42.79 18.53 8.45
N VAL A 136 -42.62 19.19 9.60
CA VAL A 136 -43.62 19.16 10.66
C VAL A 136 -44.67 20.20 10.29
N GLU A 137 -45.71 19.72 9.59
CA GLU A 137 -47.01 20.36 9.56
C GLU A 137 -47.47 20.53 11.02
N ALA A 138 -47.92 21.75 11.33
CA ALA A 138 -48.35 22.13 12.65
C ALA A 138 -49.59 21.34 13.10
N ASP A 139 -49.58 20.84 14.33
CA ASP A 139 -50.81 20.74 15.12
C ASP A 139 -50.52 21.05 16.61
N PRO A 140 -51.29 21.95 17.28
CA PRO A 140 -50.92 22.52 18.56
C PRO A 140 -51.70 21.86 19.70
N THR A 141 -51.13 20.82 20.33
CA THR A 141 -51.55 20.43 21.68
C THR A 141 -50.35 20.04 22.51
N ALA A 142 -49.88 21.03 23.27
CA ALA A 142 -48.85 20.90 24.28
C ALA A 142 -49.22 19.86 25.35
N THR A 143 -48.27 19.02 25.73
CA THR A 143 -48.12 18.58 27.12
C THR A 143 -46.62 18.49 27.41
N ALA A 144 -46.15 19.33 28.34
CA ALA A 144 -44.74 19.45 28.67
C ALA A 144 -44.29 18.23 29.49
N GLU A 145 -43.54 17.31 28.89
CA GLU A 145 -42.79 16.31 29.66
C GLU A 145 -41.53 16.95 30.24
N THR A 146 -41.50 17.00 31.56
CA THR A 146 -40.40 17.51 32.38
C THR A 146 -39.12 16.70 32.17
N ALA A 147 -38.07 17.34 31.66
CA ALA A 147 -36.73 16.76 31.65
C ALA A 147 -36.21 16.61 33.09
N GLN A 148 -36.04 15.37 33.56
CA GLN A 148 -35.36 15.10 34.84
C GLN A 148 -33.84 15.14 34.64
N VAL A 149 -33.19 16.10 35.30
CA VAL A 149 -31.72 16.16 35.41
C VAL A 149 -31.29 15.21 36.52
N ILE A 150 -30.59 14.12 36.16
CA ILE A 150 -29.96 13.22 37.13
C ILE A 150 -28.64 13.84 37.58
N GLY A 151 -28.59 14.33 38.82
CA GLY A 151 -27.36 14.80 39.46
C GLY A 151 -26.63 13.64 40.13
N PHE A 152 -25.36 13.41 39.77
CA PHE A 152 -24.51 12.45 40.46
C PHE A 152 -23.80 13.12 41.64
N ALA A 153 -24.15 12.73 42.87
CA ALA A 153 -23.41 13.12 44.07
C ALA A 153 -22.07 12.37 44.12
N ARG A 154 -20.97 13.10 44.35
CA ARG A 154 -19.66 12.51 44.64
C ARG A 154 -19.65 11.97 46.08
N PRO A 155 -19.28 10.70 46.32
CA PRO A 155 -19.06 10.25 47.68
C PRO A 155 -17.80 10.90 48.25
N ASN A 156 -17.95 11.47 49.46
CA ASN A 156 -16.88 12.05 50.26
C ASN A 156 -15.77 11.00 50.50
N LYS A 157 -14.52 11.44 50.34
CA LYS A 157 -13.35 10.75 50.89
C LYS A 157 -13.38 10.97 52.40
N ASP A 158 -13.77 9.96 53.16
CA ASP A 158 -13.41 9.90 54.57
C ASP A 158 -12.14 9.04 54.72
N GLU A 159 -11.08 9.73 55.15
CA GLU A 159 -9.94 9.14 55.79
C GLU A 159 -10.38 8.29 56.98
N SER A 160 -9.91 7.05 57.04
CA SER A 160 -9.69 6.41 58.34
C SER A 160 -8.48 5.50 58.26
N SER A 161 -7.36 6.12 58.59
CA SER A 161 -6.14 5.49 59.10
C SER A 161 -6.44 4.67 60.37
N LYS A 162 -5.93 3.44 60.45
CA LYS A 162 -5.55 2.65 61.65
C LYS A 162 -5.01 1.31 61.14
N ARG A 163 -3.68 1.14 61.11
CA ARG A 163 -2.87 0.42 62.12
C ARG A 163 -3.26 -1.03 62.29
#